data_AF-A0A1P8LWC5-F1
#
_entry.id   AF-A0A1P8LWC5-F1
#
_cell.length_a   1.000
_cell.length_b   1.000
_cell.length_c   1.000
_cell.angle_alpha   90.00
_cell.angle_beta   90.00
_cell.angle_gamma   90.00
#
_symmetry.space_group_name_H-M   'P 1'
#
loop_
_entity.id
_entity.type
_entity.pdbx_description
1 polymer ?
#
loop_
_entity_poly.entity_id
_entity_poly.type
_entity_poly.pdbx_seq_one_letter_code
_entity_poly.pdbx_strand_id
1 'polypeptide(L)' 'MRTSPAKLLVLVALCLVVLVELRTALAFVGVSLSVSATVAVGAVAIVLLLLWAVQPAESAE' A
#
# COMPACT_ATOMS: atom_id res chain seq x y z
N MET A 1 -17.13 3.01 -5.66
CA MET A 1 -15.71 2.79 -5.93
C MET A 1 -15.09 4.08 -6.41
N ARG A 2 -14.03 4.55 -5.73
CA ARG A 2 -13.30 5.78 -6.08
C ARG A 2 -12.33 5.61 -7.25
N THR A 3 -12.06 4.37 -7.65
CA THR A 3 -11.13 4.03 -8.75
C THR A 3 -11.60 2.79 -9.50
N SER A 4 -11.04 2.51 -10.68
CA SER A 4 -11.33 1.29 -11.44
C SER A 4 -10.52 0.09 -10.93
N PRO A 5 -11.00 -1.16 -11.11
CA PRO A 5 -10.26 -2.36 -10.69
C PRO A 5 -8.85 -2.43 -11.27
N ALA A 6 -8.67 -2.08 -12.54
CA ALA A 6 -7.36 -2.05 -13.19
C ALA A 6 -6.41 -1.04 -12.52
N LYS A 7 -6.88 0.17 -12.23
CA LYS A 7 -6.10 1.19 -11.52
C LYS A 7 -5.77 0.76 -10.09
N LEU A 8 -6.71 0.08 -9.41
CA LEU A 8 -6.51 -0.45 -8.07
C LEU A 8 -5.41 -1.52 -8.04
N LEU A 9 -5.38 -2.43 -9.02
CA LEU A 9 -4.31 -3.42 -9.14
C LEU A 9 -2.94 -2.76 -9.33
N VAL A 10 -2.87 -1.72 -10.17
CA VAL A 10 -1.63 -0.94 -10.35
C VAL A 10 -1.20 -0.27 -9.03
N LEU A 11 -2.14 0.31 -8.28
CA LEU A 11 -1.86 0.91 -6.97
C LEU A 11 -1.34 -0.12 -5.95
N VAL A 12 -1.94 -1.32 -5.92
CA VAL A 12 -1.47 -2.41 -5.06
C VAL A 12 -0.07 -2.86 -5.45
N ALA A 13 0.19 -3.05 -6.74
CA ALA A 13 1.52 -3.41 -7.23
C ALA A 13 2.57 -2.34 -6.87
N LEU A 14 2.24 -1.06 -7.04
CA LEU A 14 3.09 0.06 -6.64
C LEU A 14 3.35 0.07 -5.13
N CYS A 15 2.32 -0.20 -4.32
CA CYS A 15 2.45 -0.30 -2.86
C CYS A 15 3.46 -1.38 -2.45
N LEU A 16 3.45 -2.54 -3.12
CA LEU A 16 4.42 -3.60 -2.87
C LEU A 16 5.86 -3.17 -3.21
N VAL A 17 6.06 -2.51 -4.35
CA VAL A 17 7.37 -1.95 -4.73
C VAL A 17 7.85 -0.96 -3.66
N VAL A 18 6.99 -0.02 -3.26
CA VAL A 18 7.32 0.97 -2.21
C VAL A 18 7.71 0.29 -0.89
N LEU A 19 7.02 -0.77 -0.48
CA LEU A 19 7.34 -1.48 0.76
C LEU A 19 8.69 -2.18 0.72
N VAL A 20 9.00 -2.85 -0.40
CA VAL A 20 10.28 -3.53 -0.59
C VAL A 20 11.42 -2.53 -0.59
N GLU A 21 11.27 -1.45 -1.36
CA GLU A 21 12.27 -0.38 -1.43
C GLU A 21 12.42 0.36 -0.10
N LEU A 22 11.32 0.60 0.64
CA LEU A 22 11.38 1.20 1.97
C LEU A 22 12.19 0.34 2.94
N ARG A 23 12.01 -0.99 2.92
CA ARG A 23 12.82 -1.90 3.74
C ARG A 23 14.31 -1.77 3.40
N THR A 24 14.65 -1.68 2.12
CA THR A 24 16.02 -1.50 1.65
C THR A 24 16.58 -0.13 2.04
N ALA A 25 15.80 0.93 1.85
CA ALA A 25 16.18 2.30 2.18
C ALA A 25 16.41 2.48 3.70
N LEU A 26 15.56 1.88 4.53
CA LEU A 26 15.71 1.88 5.98
C LEU A 26 16.99 1.16 6.42
N ALA A 27 17.40 0.09 5.72
CA ALA A 27 18.65 -0.59 6.00
C ALA A 27 19.88 0.30 5.80
N PHE A 28 19.84 1.25 4.84
CA PHE A 28 20.94 2.21 4.64
C PHE A 28 21.14 3.17 5.81
N VAL A 29 20.11 3.41 6.63
CA VAL A 29 20.19 4.26 7.83
C VAL A 29 20.26 3.44 9.12
N GLY A 30 20.60 2.15 9.02
CA GLY A 30 20.76 1.25 10.16
C GLY A 30 19.45 0.72 10.76
N VAL A 31 18.31 0.96 10.11
CA VAL A 31 17.00 0.46 10.55
C VAL A 31 16.68 -0.85 9.84
N SER A 32 16.70 -1.96 10.60
CA SER A 32 16.38 -3.28 10.07
C SER A 32 14.92 -3.65 10.32
N LEU A 33 14.12 -3.72 9.26
CA LEU A 33 12.76 -4.28 9.32
C LEU A 33 12.78 -5.80 9.07
N SER A 34 12.19 -6.54 10.00
CA SER A 34 11.95 -7.96 9.82
C SER A 34 10.97 -8.21 8.67
N VAL A 35 11.04 -9.40 8.07
CA VAL A 35 10.14 -9.80 6.99
C VAL A 35 8.69 -9.79 7.48
N SER A 36 8.42 -10.31 8.68
CA SER A 36 7.07 -10.34 9.26
C SER A 36 6.50 -8.94 9.51
N ALA A 37 7.31 -8.00 10.01
CA ALA A 37 6.90 -6.61 10.19
C ALA A 37 6.58 -5.96 8.84
N THR A 38 7.41 -6.19 7.82
CA THR A 38 7.19 -5.66 6.47
C THR A 38 5.89 -6.19 5.87
N VAL A 39 5.61 -7.49 6.01
CA VAL A 39 4.38 -8.13 5.56
C VAL A 39 3.16 -7.56 6.30
N ALA A 40 3.26 -7.37 7.63
CA ALA A 40 2.17 -6.81 8.42
C ALA A 40 1.83 -5.38 7.99
N VAL A 41 2.85 -4.52 7.82
CA VAL A 41 2.66 -3.13 7.33
C VAL A 41 2.05 -3.14 5.93
N GLY A 42 2.52 -4.02 5.05
CA GLY A 42 1.98 -4.14 3.71
C GLY A 42 0.53 -4.60 3.66
N ALA A 43 0.16 -5.59 4.46
CA ALA A 43 -1.20 -6.05 4.59
C ALA A 43 -2.12 -4.92 5.07
N VAL A 44 -1.71 -4.18 6.11
CA VAL A 44 -2.46 -3.02 6.61
C VAL A 44 -2.62 -1.95 5.54
N ALA A 45 -1.55 -1.60 4.82
CA ALA A 45 -1.59 -0.60 3.75
C ALA A 45 -2.56 -1.01 2.62
N ILE A 46 -2.52 -2.27 2.18
CA ILE A 46 -3.40 -2.80 1.15
C ILE A 46 -4.86 -2.80 1.64
N VAL A 47 -5.13 -3.24 2.87
CA VAL A 47 -6.50 -3.23 3.44
C VAL A 47 -7.05 -1.80 3.48
N LEU A 48 -6.27 -0.82 3.94
CA LEU A 48 -6.69 0.58 3.96
C LEU A 48 -6.96 1.11 2.55
N LEU A 49 -6.11 0.76 1.58
CA LEU A 49 -6.30 1.11 0.18
C LEU A 49 -7.58 0.50 -0.40
N LEU A 50 -7.89 -0.77 -0.09
CA LEU A 50 -9.11 -1.45 -0.52
C LEU A 50 -10.36 -0.80 0.09
N LEU A 51 -10.33 -0.53 1.41
CA LEU A 51 -11.43 0.15 2.10
C LEU A 51 -11.70 1.52 1.48
N TRP A 52 -10.66 2.30 1.21
CA TRP A 52 -10.78 3.59 0.52
C TRP A 52 -11.32 3.44 -0.92
N ALA A 53 -10.82 2.45 -1.68
CA ALA A 53 -11.18 2.28 -3.08
C ALA A 53 -12.63 1.83 -3.26
N VAL A 54 -13.17 1.02 -2.34
CA VAL A 54 -14.54 0.48 -2.43
C VAL A 54 -15.58 1.52 -2.04
N GLN A 55 -15.25 2.48 -1.16
CA GLN A 55 -16.17 3.54 -0.77
C GLN A 55 -16.73 4.31 -1.98
N PRO A 56 -17.97 4.83 -1.90
CA PRO A 56 -18.49 5.76 -2.90
C PRO A 56 -17.57 6.98 -3.03
N ALA A 57 -17.38 7.46 -4.26
CA ALA A 57 -16.86 8.81 -4.43
C ALA A 57 -17.96 9.76 -3.96
N GLU A 58 -17.62 10.70 -3.07
CA GLU A 58 -18.56 11.76 -2.71
C GLU A 58 -18.97 12.45 -4.00
N SER A 59 -20.27 12.47 -4.28
CA SER A 59 -20.83 13.28 -5.33
C SER A 59 -20.55 14.72 -4.93
N ALA A 60 -19.61 15.38 -5.62
CA ALA A 60 -19.49 16.82 -5.52
C ALA A 60 -20.80 17.41 -6.05
N GLU A 61 -21.67 17.88 -5.15
CA GLU A 61 -22.73 18.84 -5.45
C GLU A 61 -22.14 20.19 -5.84
#